data_AF-A0A524LU03-F1
#
_entry.id   AF-A0A524LU03-F1
#
_cell.length_a   1.000
_cell.length_b   1.000
_cell.length_c   1.000
_cell.angle_alpha   90.00
_cell.angle_beta   90.00
_cell.angle_gamma   90.00
#
_symmetry.space_group_name_H-M   'P 1'
#
loop_
_entity.id
_entity.type
_entity.pdbx_description
1 polymer ?
#
loop_
_entity_poly.entity_id
_entity_poly.type
_entity_poly.pdbx_seq_one_letter_code
_entity_poly.pdbx_strand_id
1 'polypeptide(L)'
;MSRFTIRYIDKDGERYQVEKDNHYTEIDLSDLAITSISLEPIGQCTKLEKIVLDTNLISELDLTPLSSCSKLKIFSITSNELESIDLEPLGNCKELQAIELSDNHLNYVDISPLSNCKNLRWLYMSDNNLEEIDFTPFLNHSNLQYIVLSGNQLGEIDLDPLKQSRDLRYLHLNQNPLFEIDISILFHCDNLESFVIDSTVSLRANYKLKHLHYFPEPIKDLLDKVQWSHDS
;
A
#
# COMPACT_ATOMS: atom_id res chain seq x y z
N MET A 1 6.86 -31.40 -13.33
CA MET A 1 6.21 -30.06 -13.35
C MET A 1 4.73 -30.29 -13.13
N SER A 2 4.14 -29.70 -12.11
CA SER A 2 2.69 -29.81 -11.89
C SER A 2 2.04 -28.70 -12.70
N ARG A 3 1.23 -29.07 -13.70
CA ARG A 3 0.37 -28.12 -14.40
C ARG A 3 -0.89 -27.91 -13.60
N PHE A 4 -1.39 -26.70 -13.62
CA PHE A 4 -2.65 -26.36 -12.99
C PHE A 4 -3.40 -25.34 -13.82
N THR A 5 -4.67 -25.15 -13.48
CA THR A 5 -5.58 -24.33 -14.25
C THR A 5 -6.21 -23.29 -13.35
N ILE A 6 -5.92 -22.03 -13.63
CA ILE A 6 -6.64 -20.91 -13.03
C ILE A 6 -7.92 -20.72 -13.83
N ARG A 7 -9.05 -20.59 -13.14
CA ARG A 7 -10.37 -20.38 -13.76
C ARG A 7 -10.92 -19.04 -13.33
N TYR A 8 -11.52 -18.33 -14.27
CA TYR A 8 -12.16 -17.05 -14.02
C TYR A 8 -13.40 -16.86 -14.90
N ILE A 9 -14.23 -15.90 -14.52
CA ILE A 9 -15.43 -15.45 -15.22
C ILE A 9 -15.20 -13.99 -15.62
N ASP A 10 -15.52 -13.65 -16.88
CA ASP A 10 -15.42 -12.26 -17.35
C ASP A 10 -16.72 -11.47 -17.08
N LYS A 11 -16.76 -10.22 -17.54
CA LYS A 11 -17.93 -9.33 -17.44
C LYS A 11 -19.18 -9.81 -18.19
N ASP A 12 -19.01 -10.64 -19.22
CA ASP A 12 -20.10 -11.18 -20.03
C ASP A 12 -20.62 -12.51 -19.43
N GLY A 13 -20.00 -12.99 -18.34
CA GLY A 13 -20.33 -14.24 -17.67
C GLY A 13 -19.67 -15.46 -18.32
N GLU A 14 -18.78 -15.26 -19.28
CA GLU A 14 -18.08 -16.31 -19.99
C GLU A 14 -16.96 -16.90 -19.12
N ARG A 15 -16.77 -18.22 -19.23
CA ARG A 15 -15.82 -18.96 -18.40
C ARG A 15 -14.53 -19.21 -19.15
N TYR A 16 -13.42 -18.79 -18.55
CA TYR A 16 -12.09 -18.97 -19.10
C TYR A 16 -11.23 -19.82 -18.18
N GLN A 17 -10.18 -20.36 -18.78
CA GLN A 17 -9.19 -21.14 -18.09
C GLN A 17 -7.81 -20.85 -18.65
N VAL A 18 -6.84 -20.65 -17.76
CA VAL A 18 -5.44 -20.43 -18.12
C VAL A 18 -4.63 -21.54 -17.48
N GLU A 19 -3.95 -22.32 -18.32
CA GLU A 19 -2.97 -23.29 -17.85
C GLU A 19 -1.68 -22.59 -17.44
N LYS A 20 -1.21 -22.91 -16.24
CA LYS A 20 0.08 -22.47 -15.70
C LYS A 20 0.82 -23.69 -15.14
N ASP A 21 2.07 -23.47 -14.76
CA ASP A 21 2.85 -24.46 -14.02
C ASP A 21 3.44 -23.86 -12.74
N ASN A 22 3.88 -24.73 -11.84
CA ASN A 22 4.39 -24.31 -10.54
C ASN A 22 5.84 -23.78 -10.55
N HIS A 23 6.41 -23.50 -11.73
CA HIS A 23 7.73 -22.88 -11.88
C HIS A 23 7.64 -21.37 -12.14
N TYR A 24 6.48 -20.85 -12.54
CA TYR A 24 6.29 -19.42 -12.75
C TYR A 24 6.55 -18.65 -11.46
N THR A 25 7.40 -17.64 -11.56
CA THR A 25 7.65 -16.64 -10.51
C THR A 25 6.70 -15.46 -10.64
N GLU A 26 6.02 -15.31 -11.77
CA GLU A 26 5.11 -14.20 -12.03
C GLU A 26 3.84 -14.70 -12.69
N ILE A 27 2.69 -14.26 -12.16
CA ILE A 27 1.37 -14.50 -12.73
C ILE A 27 0.72 -13.14 -12.95
N ASP A 28 0.51 -12.79 -14.21
CA ASP A 28 -0.20 -11.59 -14.62
C ASP A 28 -1.52 -12.01 -15.27
N LEU A 29 -2.62 -11.50 -14.74
CA LEU A 29 -4.00 -11.70 -15.19
C LEU A 29 -4.73 -10.36 -15.31
N SER A 30 -3.98 -9.29 -15.61
CA SER A 30 -4.50 -7.94 -15.76
C SER A 30 -5.23 -7.75 -17.09
N ASP A 31 -6.19 -6.81 -17.14
CA ASP A 31 -6.94 -6.43 -18.35
C ASP A 31 -7.64 -7.61 -19.04
N LEU A 32 -8.29 -8.46 -18.24
CA LEU A 32 -9.04 -9.64 -18.70
C LEU A 32 -10.55 -9.51 -18.46
N ALA A 33 -11.01 -8.33 -18.02
CA ALA A 33 -12.38 -8.05 -17.62
C ALA A 33 -12.94 -9.07 -16.60
N ILE A 34 -12.08 -9.56 -15.70
CA ILE A 34 -12.41 -10.58 -14.70
C ILE A 34 -13.39 -10.00 -13.70
N THR A 35 -14.51 -10.69 -13.48
CA THR A 35 -15.46 -10.39 -12.38
C THR A 35 -15.28 -11.34 -11.20
N SER A 36 -14.89 -12.59 -11.46
CA SER A 36 -14.66 -13.60 -10.43
C SER A 36 -13.53 -14.54 -10.80
N ILE A 37 -12.65 -14.84 -9.85
CA ILE A 37 -11.49 -15.71 -10.02
C ILE A 37 -11.25 -16.56 -8.78
N SER A 38 -10.82 -17.81 -8.96
CA SER A 38 -10.34 -18.65 -7.87
C SER A 38 -8.82 -18.76 -7.89
N LEU A 39 -8.17 -18.34 -6.81
CA LEU A 39 -6.72 -18.46 -6.62
C LEU A 39 -6.29 -19.80 -6.01
N GLU A 40 -7.20 -20.73 -5.72
CA GLU A 40 -6.87 -22.02 -5.06
C GLU A 40 -5.70 -22.76 -5.73
N PRO A 41 -5.62 -22.86 -7.08
CA PRO A 41 -4.50 -23.49 -7.75
C PRO A 41 -3.15 -22.80 -7.52
N ILE A 42 -3.14 -21.52 -7.16
CA ILE A 42 -1.92 -20.74 -6.92
C ILE A 42 -1.24 -21.16 -5.60
N GLY A 43 -1.96 -21.78 -4.66
CA GLY A 43 -1.37 -22.26 -3.41
C GLY A 43 -0.20 -23.25 -3.59
N GLN A 44 -0.09 -23.90 -4.75
CA GLN A 44 1.05 -24.77 -5.08
C GLN A 44 2.28 -24.04 -5.65
N CYS A 45 2.17 -22.73 -5.93
CA CYS A 45 3.21 -21.91 -6.53
C CYS A 45 4.14 -21.33 -5.46
N THR A 46 4.86 -22.19 -4.74
CA THR A 46 5.74 -21.78 -3.62
C THR A 46 6.93 -20.90 -4.04
N LYS A 47 7.18 -20.76 -5.35
CA LYS A 47 8.19 -19.88 -5.95
C LYS A 47 7.62 -18.57 -6.51
N LEU A 48 6.31 -18.35 -6.40
CA LEU A 48 5.68 -17.13 -6.91
C LEU A 48 6.26 -15.91 -6.19
N GLU A 49 6.73 -14.96 -6.98
CA GLU A 49 7.29 -13.69 -6.54
C GLU A 49 6.35 -12.52 -6.84
N LYS A 50 5.52 -12.62 -7.88
CA LYS A 50 4.60 -11.55 -8.28
C LYS A 50 3.26 -12.11 -8.75
N ILE A 51 2.18 -11.53 -8.26
CA ILE A 51 0.84 -11.74 -8.81
C ILE A 51 0.17 -10.38 -9.05
N VAL A 52 -0.37 -10.21 -10.26
CA VAL A 52 -1.00 -8.97 -10.73
C VAL A 52 -2.38 -9.29 -11.29
N LEU A 53 -3.37 -8.57 -10.81
CA LEU A 53 -4.79 -8.69 -11.17
C LEU A 53 -5.37 -7.33 -11.60
N ASP A 54 -4.51 -6.44 -12.08
CA ASP A 54 -4.86 -5.04 -12.31
C ASP A 54 -5.87 -4.86 -13.43
N THR A 55 -6.63 -3.77 -13.43
CA THR A 55 -7.56 -3.42 -14.51
C THR A 55 -8.54 -4.57 -14.79
N ASN A 56 -9.31 -4.94 -13.77
CA ASN A 56 -10.38 -5.92 -13.88
C ASN A 56 -11.64 -5.37 -13.19
N LEU A 57 -12.64 -6.22 -12.95
CA LEU A 57 -13.92 -5.86 -12.32
C LEU A 57 -14.14 -6.75 -11.09
N ILE A 58 -13.06 -7.08 -10.37
CA ILE A 58 -13.11 -7.98 -9.21
C ILE A 58 -13.65 -7.20 -8.02
N SER A 59 -14.80 -7.63 -7.49
CA SER A 59 -15.40 -7.05 -6.29
C SER A 59 -15.05 -7.80 -5.00
N GLU A 60 -14.63 -9.06 -5.11
CA GLU A 60 -14.21 -9.92 -3.99
C GLU A 60 -13.05 -10.83 -4.39
N LEU A 61 -12.10 -11.06 -3.48
CA LEU A 61 -10.97 -11.95 -3.72
C LEU A 61 -10.50 -12.65 -2.45
N ASP A 62 -10.47 -13.97 -2.48
CA ASP A 62 -9.88 -14.78 -1.41
C ASP A 62 -8.35 -14.91 -1.59
N LEU A 63 -7.58 -14.31 -0.67
CA LEU A 63 -6.12 -14.38 -0.66
C LEU A 63 -5.56 -15.59 0.09
N THR A 64 -6.39 -16.45 0.70
CA THR A 64 -5.95 -17.62 1.48
C THR A 64 -4.91 -18.48 0.74
N PRO A 65 -5.04 -18.76 -0.57
CA PRO A 65 -4.03 -19.53 -1.30
C PRO A 65 -2.64 -18.88 -1.34
N LEU A 66 -2.55 -17.55 -1.24
CA LEU A 66 -1.27 -16.83 -1.24
C LEU A 66 -0.47 -17.03 0.05
N SER A 67 -1.09 -17.51 1.13
CA SER A 67 -0.38 -17.83 2.39
C SER A 67 0.77 -18.83 2.21
N SER A 68 0.69 -19.70 1.19
CA SER A 68 1.73 -20.68 0.85
C SER A 68 2.84 -20.11 -0.04
N CYS A 69 2.66 -18.90 -0.59
CA CYS A 69 3.59 -18.23 -1.50
C CYS A 69 4.64 -17.42 -0.72
N SER A 70 5.45 -18.08 0.11
CA SER A 70 6.46 -17.41 0.97
C SER A 70 7.49 -16.54 0.24
N LYS A 71 7.63 -16.70 -1.08
CA LYS A 71 8.50 -15.92 -1.98
C LYS A 71 7.82 -14.71 -2.60
N LEU A 72 6.54 -14.46 -2.32
CA LEU A 72 5.79 -13.35 -2.88
C LEU A 72 6.42 -12.03 -2.45
N LYS A 73 6.75 -11.20 -3.43
CA LYS A 73 7.35 -9.87 -3.30
C LYS A 73 6.36 -8.77 -3.69
N ILE A 74 5.46 -9.04 -4.64
CA ILE A 74 4.53 -8.04 -5.16
C ILE A 74 3.14 -8.67 -5.27
N PHE A 75 2.16 -8.00 -4.65
CA PHE A 75 0.74 -8.26 -4.82
C PHE A 75 0.08 -6.98 -5.35
N SER A 76 -0.57 -7.05 -6.52
CA SER A 76 -1.28 -5.93 -7.12
C SER A 76 -2.66 -6.33 -7.60
N ILE A 77 -3.66 -5.50 -7.27
CA ILE A 77 -5.05 -5.58 -7.72
C ILE A 77 -5.60 -4.17 -7.95
N THR A 78 -4.79 -3.32 -8.57
CA THR A 78 -5.13 -1.92 -8.87
C THR A 78 -6.24 -1.84 -9.92
N SER A 79 -7.10 -0.81 -9.88
CA SER A 79 -8.18 -0.61 -10.85
C SER A 79 -9.15 -1.80 -10.89
N ASN A 80 -9.83 -2.05 -9.77
CA ASN A 80 -10.84 -3.09 -9.58
C ASN A 80 -12.05 -2.51 -8.80
N GLU A 81 -12.98 -3.36 -8.36
CA GLU A 81 -14.23 -2.95 -7.70
C GLU A 81 -14.25 -3.39 -6.21
N LEU A 82 -13.09 -3.55 -5.57
CA LEU A 82 -13.02 -4.06 -4.20
C LEU A 82 -13.57 -3.05 -3.18
N GLU A 83 -14.55 -3.46 -2.38
CA GLU A 83 -15.03 -2.69 -1.22
C GLU A 83 -14.28 -3.04 0.07
N SER A 84 -13.69 -4.24 0.12
CA SER A 84 -12.85 -4.72 1.22
C SER A 84 -11.86 -5.77 0.72
N ILE A 85 -10.78 -6.00 1.48
CA ILE A 85 -9.80 -7.06 1.22
C ILE A 85 -9.20 -7.55 2.54
N ASP A 86 -9.13 -8.88 2.71
CA ASP A 86 -8.48 -9.49 3.86
C ASP A 86 -7.00 -9.76 3.56
N LEU A 87 -6.12 -9.03 4.27
CA LEU A 87 -4.67 -9.13 4.11
C LEU A 87 -4.02 -10.18 5.05
N GLU A 88 -4.78 -10.88 5.91
CA GLU A 88 -4.25 -11.88 6.84
C GLU A 88 -3.33 -12.91 6.15
N PRO A 89 -3.71 -13.48 4.98
CA PRO A 89 -2.86 -14.45 4.29
C PRO A 89 -1.49 -13.88 3.87
N LEU A 90 -1.41 -12.58 3.56
CA LEU A 90 -0.16 -11.93 3.14
C LEU A 90 0.85 -11.78 4.30
N GLY A 91 0.41 -11.88 5.56
CA GLY A 91 1.32 -11.91 6.71
C GLY A 91 2.34 -13.06 6.70
N ASN A 92 2.08 -14.12 5.91
CA ASN A 92 3.02 -15.23 5.70
C ASN A 92 4.07 -14.95 4.60
N CYS A 93 3.87 -13.92 3.78
CA CYS A 93 4.74 -13.54 2.66
C CYS A 93 5.89 -12.66 3.16
N LYS A 94 6.85 -13.23 3.87
CA LYS A 94 7.94 -12.46 4.52
C LYS A 94 8.87 -11.71 3.55
N GLU A 95 8.86 -12.08 2.28
CA GLU A 95 9.60 -11.40 1.22
C GLU A 95 8.81 -10.27 0.54
N LEU A 96 7.58 -10.00 0.99
CA LEU A 96 6.70 -8.99 0.41
C LEU A 96 7.34 -7.60 0.49
N GLN A 97 7.33 -6.90 -0.63
CA GLN A 97 7.94 -5.59 -0.85
C GLN A 97 6.90 -4.56 -1.28
N ALA A 98 5.89 -4.95 -2.06
CA ALA A 98 4.84 -4.06 -2.54
C ALA A 98 3.44 -4.64 -2.36
N ILE A 99 2.53 -3.77 -1.94
CA ILE A 99 1.08 -3.94 -2.02
C ILE A 99 0.50 -2.76 -2.79
N GLU A 100 -0.24 -3.09 -3.85
CA GLU A 100 -0.88 -2.14 -4.76
C GLU A 100 -2.39 -2.43 -4.81
N LEU A 101 -3.16 -1.56 -4.19
CA LEU A 101 -4.64 -1.63 -4.07
C LEU A 101 -5.30 -0.34 -4.57
N SER A 102 -4.58 0.47 -5.35
CA SER A 102 -5.09 1.78 -5.77
C SER A 102 -6.28 1.63 -6.73
N ASP A 103 -7.09 2.67 -6.86
CA ASP A 103 -8.25 2.69 -7.78
C ASP A 103 -9.21 1.51 -7.51
N ASN A 104 -9.77 1.49 -6.30
CA ASN A 104 -10.77 0.53 -5.85
C ASN A 104 -11.86 1.31 -5.07
N HIS A 105 -12.69 0.62 -4.29
CA HIS A 105 -13.75 1.21 -3.47
C HIS A 105 -13.57 0.92 -1.97
N LEU A 106 -12.32 0.71 -1.53
CA LEU A 106 -12.00 0.29 -0.16
C LEU A 106 -12.36 1.41 0.82
N ASN A 107 -13.21 1.10 1.80
CA ASN A 107 -13.56 2.04 2.88
C ASN A 107 -12.64 1.88 4.11
N TYR A 108 -12.06 0.69 4.28
CA TYR A 108 -11.16 0.33 5.38
C TYR A 108 -10.22 -0.80 4.93
N VAL A 109 -8.98 -0.79 5.43
CA VAL A 109 -8.00 -1.86 5.22
C VAL A 109 -7.24 -2.12 6.52
N ASP A 110 -7.34 -3.33 7.06
CA ASP A 110 -6.50 -3.76 8.17
C ASP A 110 -5.10 -4.14 7.67
N ILE A 111 -4.11 -3.29 7.98
CA ILE A 111 -2.71 -3.52 7.64
C ILE A 111 -1.91 -4.25 8.74
N SER A 112 -2.55 -4.67 9.82
CA SER A 112 -1.90 -5.41 10.92
C SER A 112 -1.12 -6.65 10.47
N PRO A 113 -1.61 -7.47 9.52
CA PRO A 113 -0.86 -8.62 8.99
C PRO A 113 0.48 -8.23 8.35
N LEU A 114 0.57 -7.01 7.80
CA LEU A 114 1.75 -6.50 7.11
C LEU A 114 2.91 -6.17 8.07
N SER A 115 2.66 -6.11 9.38
CA SER A 115 3.72 -5.98 10.39
C SER A 115 4.75 -7.11 10.31
N ASN A 116 4.38 -8.28 9.79
CA ASN A 116 5.28 -9.43 9.55
C ASN A 116 6.14 -9.28 8.28
N CYS A 117 5.74 -8.42 7.34
CA CYS A 117 6.38 -8.21 6.05
C CYS A 117 7.53 -7.21 6.17
N LYS A 118 8.61 -7.55 6.88
CA LYS A 118 9.71 -6.61 7.19
C LYS A 118 10.44 -6.03 5.96
N ASN A 119 10.22 -6.57 4.77
CA ASN A 119 10.79 -6.07 3.52
C ASN A 119 9.86 -5.10 2.77
N LEU A 120 8.68 -4.78 3.32
CA LEU A 120 7.69 -3.93 2.68
C LEU A 120 8.24 -2.51 2.47
N ARG A 121 8.17 -2.03 1.24
CA ARG A 121 8.69 -0.71 0.82
C ARG A 121 7.58 0.17 0.25
N TRP A 122 6.60 -0.45 -0.38
CA TRP A 122 5.60 0.20 -1.20
C TRP A 122 4.20 -0.13 -0.71
N LEU A 123 3.47 0.91 -0.32
CA LEU A 123 2.06 0.85 0.03
C LEU A 123 1.29 1.86 -0.83
N TYR A 124 0.61 1.34 -1.86
CA TYR A 124 -0.18 2.15 -2.79
C TYR A 124 -1.66 1.85 -2.60
N MET A 125 -2.41 2.83 -2.09
CA MET A 125 -3.86 2.74 -1.89
C MET A 125 -4.53 4.07 -2.29
N SER A 126 -4.06 4.72 -3.36
CA SER A 126 -4.72 5.94 -3.85
C SER A 126 -6.09 5.62 -4.43
N ASP A 127 -6.92 6.65 -4.57
CA ASP A 127 -8.20 6.59 -5.28
C ASP A 127 -9.09 5.46 -4.73
N ASN A 128 -9.34 5.55 -3.43
CA ASN A 128 -10.21 4.66 -2.66
C ASN A 128 -11.14 5.52 -1.78
N ASN A 129 -11.87 4.91 -0.85
CA ASN A 129 -12.79 5.58 0.06
C ASN A 129 -12.31 5.53 1.52
N LEU A 130 -10.99 5.43 1.76
CA LEU A 130 -10.45 5.24 3.11
C LEU A 130 -10.73 6.46 3.98
N GLU A 131 -11.42 6.26 5.10
CA GLU A 131 -11.69 7.30 6.09
C GLU A 131 -10.57 7.40 7.15
N GLU A 132 -9.90 6.28 7.41
CA GLU A 132 -8.80 6.17 8.37
C GLU A 132 -7.76 5.14 7.92
N ILE A 133 -6.54 5.25 8.44
CA ILE A 133 -5.50 4.22 8.33
C ILE A 133 -4.65 4.20 9.60
N ASP A 134 -4.53 3.03 10.23
CA ASP A 134 -3.71 2.84 11.43
C ASP A 134 -2.31 2.35 11.07
N PHE A 135 -1.30 3.21 11.22
CA PHE A 135 0.10 2.84 11.01
C PHE A 135 0.78 2.19 12.23
N THR A 136 0.10 1.98 13.36
CA THR A 136 0.64 1.29 14.55
C THR A 136 1.37 -0.03 14.24
N PRO A 137 0.89 -0.89 13.31
CA PRO A 137 1.60 -2.10 12.89
C PRO A 137 3.03 -1.84 12.36
N PHE A 138 3.33 -0.61 11.94
CA PHE A 138 4.62 -0.17 11.40
C PHE A 138 5.52 0.56 12.38
N LEU A 139 5.20 0.60 13.69
CA LEU A 139 6.05 1.19 14.76
C LEU A 139 7.53 0.77 14.71
N ASN A 140 7.78 -0.48 14.32
CA ASN A 140 9.12 -1.07 14.20
C ASN A 140 9.49 -1.42 12.74
N HIS A 141 8.84 -0.77 11.78
CA HIS A 141 9.12 -0.95 10.36
C HIS A 141 10.07 0.15 9.88
N SER A 142 11.23 -0.24 9.37
CA SER A 142 12.29 0.71 8.95
C SER A 142 12.43 0.86 7.44
N ASN A 143 11.77 0.00 6.65
CA ASN A 143 12.03 -0.12 5.22
C ASN A 143 10.95 0.52 4.33
N LEU A 144 9.91 1.18 4.88
CA LEU A 144 8.90 1.83 4.05
C LEU A 144 9.54 3.01 3.32
N GLN A 145 9.25 3.10 2.03
CA GLN A 145 9.81 4.09 1.11
C GLN A 145 8.70 4.89 0.41
N TYR A 146 7.56 4.27 0.11
CA TYR A 146 6.46 4.87 -0.61
C TYR A 146 5.16 4.58 0.10
N ILE A 147 4.46 5.65 0.47
CA ILE A 147 3.11 5.61 1.02
C ILE A 147 2.29 6.59 0.19
N VAL A 148 1.36 6.05 -0.61
CA VAL A 148 0.53 6.84 -1.51
C VAL A 148 -0.93 6.57 -1.15
N LEU A 149 -1.58 7.59 -0.60
CA LEU A 149 -2.96 7.57 -0.10
C LEU A 149 -3.78 8.71 -0.71
N SER A 150 -3.32 9.29 -1.81
CA SER A 150 -4.03 10.38 -2.49
C SER A 150 -5.44 9.96 -2.92
N GLY A 151 -6.39 10.87 -2.93
CA GLY A 151 -7.74 10.55 -3.42
C GLY A 151 -8.49 9.59 -2.50
N ASN A 152 -8.48 9.86 -1.20
CA ASN A 152 -9.25 9.11 -0.19
C ASN A 152 -10.15 10.09 0.61
N GLN A 153 -10.72 9.63 1.72
CA GLN A 153 -11.58 10.40 2.61
C GLN A 153 -10.94 10.64 3.99
N LEU A 154 -9.60 10.65 4.05
CA LEU A 154 -8.86 10.81 5.30
C LEU A 154 -9.07 12.21 5.90
N GLY A 155 -9.75 12.29 7.04
CA GLY A 155 -9.94 13.54 7.79
C GLY A 155 -8.76 13.88 8.71
N GLU A 156 -8.08 12.85 9.19
CA GLU A 156 -6.87 12.94 10.01
C GLU A 156 -5.93 11.77 9.70
N ILE A 157 -4.65 11.91 10.05
CA ILE A 157 -3.66 10.85 9.90
C ILE A 157 -2.54 11.02 10.92
N ASP A 158 -2.20 9.94 11.63
CA ASP A 158 -1.07 9.90 12.55
C ASP A 158 0.16 9.26 11.88
N LEU A 159 1.23 10.04 11.71
CA LEU A 159 2.48 9.58 11.11
C LEU A 159 3.51 9.14 12.16
N ASP A 160 3.27 9.31 13.46
CA ASP A 160 4.24 8.95 14.51
C ASP A 160 4.67 7.48 14.49
N PRO A 161 3.79 6.50 14.18
CA PRO A 161 4.21 5.12 14.01
C PRO A 161 5.29 4.91 12.94
N LEU A 162 5.39 5.81 11.96
CA LEU A 162 6.36 5.72 10.87
C LEU A 162 7.74 6.29 11.22
N LYS A 163 7.98 6.77 12.46
CA LYS A 163 9.25 7.43 12.86
C LYS A 163 10.53 6.61 12.65
N GLN A 164 10.43 5.28 12.50
CA GLN A 164 11.57 4.41 12.20
C GLN A 164 11.83 4.26 10.69
N SER A 165 10.86 4.60 9.83
CA SER A 165 10.96 4.56 8.37
C SER A 165 11.70 5.81 7.84
N ARG A 166 12.96 5.96 8.23
CA ARG A 166 13.82 7.08 7.79
C ARG A 166 14.18 7.05 6.31
N ASP A 167 13.96 5.91 5.66
CA ASP A 167 14.12 5.75 4.21
C ASP A 167 12.87 6.14 3.41
N LEU A 168 11.86 6.77 4.04
CA LEU A 168 10.69 7.28 3.33
C LEU A 168 11.11 8.28 2.25
N ARG A 169 10.68 8.02 1.01
CA ARG A 169 10.97 8.80 -0.19
C ARG A 169 9.73 9.53 -0.69
N TYR A 170 8.56 8.88 -0.64
CA TYR A 170 7.31 9.41 -1.15
C TYR A 170 6.22 9.28 -0.09
N LEU A 171 5.61 10.41 0.24
CA LEU A 171 4.38 10.47 1.04
C LEU A 171 3.37 11.37 0.33
N HIS A 172 2.35 10.77 -0.26
CA HIS A 172 1.31 11.50 -1.00
C HIS A 172 -0.03 11.35 -0.30
N LEU A 173 -0.60 12.48 0.11
CA LEU A 173 -1.81 12.61 0.92
C LEU A 173 -2.81 13.62 0.35
N ASN A 174 -2.50 14.26 -0.78
CA ASN A 174 -3.39 15.19 -1.48
C ASN A 174 -4.74 14.56 -1.86
N GLN A 175 -5.73 15.38 -2.15
CA GLN A 175 -7.11 14.93 -2.42
C GLN A 175 -7.66 14.10 -1.26
N ASN A 176 -7.47 14.60 -0.04
CA ASN A 176 -8.11 14.11 1.18
C ASN A 176 -8.67 15.30 1.96
N PRO A 177 -9.76 15.13 2.73
CA PRO A 177 -10.33 16.18 3.58
C PRO A 177 -9.51 16.47 4.85
N LEU A 178 -8.18 16.34 4.80
CA LEU A 178 -7.27 16.62 5.92
C LEU A 178 -7.36 18.09 6.34
N PHE A 179 -7.45 18.34 7.65
CA PHE A 179 -7.44 19.69 8.19
C PHE A 179 -6.04 20.13 8.67
N GLU A 180 -5.36 19.25 9.39
CA GLU A 180 -4.02 19.48 9.93
C GLU A 180 -3.22 18.17 9.88
N ILE A 181 -1.89 18.27 9.79
CA ILE A 181 -0.99 17.12 9.91
C ILE A 181 0.29 17.50 10.65
N ASP A 182 0.77 16.59 11.50
CA ASP A 182 2.11 16.66 12.07
C ASP A 182 3.14 16.04 11.14
N ILE A 183 4.04 16.87 10.62
CA ILE A 183 5.09 16.44 9.70
C ILE A 183 6.45 16.25 10.39
N SER A 184 6.50 16.23 11.73
CA SER A 184 7.74 16.12 12.50
C SER A 184 8.62 14.94 12.05
N ILE A 185 8.00 13.79 11.77
CA ILE A 185 8.75 12.59 11.33
C ILE A 185 9.45 12.80 9.98
N LEU A 186 8.92 13.66 9.09
CA LEU A 186 9.49 13.90 7.77
C LEU A 186 10.82 14.64 7.84
N PHE A 187 11.11 15.38 8.91
CA PHE A 187 12.41 16.00 9.14
C PHE A 187 13.55 14.99 9.35
N HIS A 188 13.22 13.72 9.60
CA HIS A 188 14.17 12.64 9.78
C HIS A 188 14.25 11.70 8.57
N CYS A 189 13.52 11.99 7.50
CA CYS A 189 13.53 11.24 6.25
C CYS A 189 14.54 11.89 5.28
N ASP A 190 15.83 11.60 5.48
CA ASP A 190 16.93 12.24 4.71
C ASP A 190 16.81 12.01 3.19
N ASN A 191 16.18 10.91 2.79
CA ASN A 191 15.94 10.50 1.41
C ASN A 191 14.55 10.93 0.88
N LEU A 192 13.83 11.82 1.56
CA LEU A 192 12.51 12.27 1.11
C LEU A 192 12.63 13.02 -0.22
N GLU A 193 12.01 12.46 -1.26
CA GLU A 193 12.02 12.97 -2.64
C GLU A 193 10.73 13.71 -2.97
N SER A 194 9.60 13.30 -2.40
CA SER A 194 8.29 13.87 -2.71
C SER A 194 7.35 13.80 -1.51
N PHE A 195 6.86 14.96 -1.09
CA PHE A 195 5.76 15.08 -0.13
C PHE A 195 4.68 15.93 -0.77
N VAL A 196 3.51 15.32 -1.02
CA VAL A 196 2.41 15.96 -1.74
C VAL A 196 1.20 15.98 -0.83
N ILE A 197 0.72 17.18 -0.52
CA ILE A 197 -0.42 17.44 0.33
C ILE A 197 -1.16 18.68 -0.17
N ASP A 198 -2.47 18.75 0.05
CA ASP A 198 -3.27 19.89 -0.40
C ASP A 198 -2.85 21.18 0.31
N SER A 199 -2.83 22.29 -0.42
CA SER A 199 -2.36 23.58 0.11
C SER A 199 -3.24 24.15 1.24
N THR A 200 -4.42 23.58 1.44
CA THR A 200 -5.38 23.95 2.49
C THR A 200 -5.06 23.30 3.84
N VAL A 201 -4.22 22.26 3.87
CA VAL A 201 -3.90 21.54 5.11
C VAL A 201 -2.91 22.35 5.95
N SER A 202 -3.21 22.52 7.24
CA SER A 202 -2.29 23.14 8.19
C SER A 202 -1.15 22.17 8.51
N LEU A 203 0.10 22.61 8.34
CA LEU A 203 1.27 21.81 8.65
C LEU A 203 1.79 22.20 10.03
N ARG A 204 1.97 21.24 10.94
CA ARG A 204 2.65 21.47 12.22
C ARG A 204 3.90 20.61 12.34
N ALA A 205 4.87 21.09 13.12
CA ALA A 205 6.06 20.32 13.46
C ALA A 205 6.64 20.76 14.81
N ASN A 206 7.35 19.85 15.46
CA ASN A 206 8.03 20.12 16.72
C ASN A 206 9.06 21.25 16.58
N TYR A 207 8.97 22.26 17.44
CA TYR A 207 9.83 23.45 17.44
C TYR A 207 11.33 23.13 17.51
N LYS A 208 11.73 22.02 18.14
CA LYS A 208 13.13 21.59 18.22
C LYS A 208 13.73 21.30 16.84
N LEU A 209 12.91 20.92 15.86
CA LEU A 209 13.34 20.61 14.49
C LEU A 209 13.66 21.88 13.69
N LYS A 210 13.16 23.06 14.10
CA LYS A 210 13.41 24.35 13.42
C LYS A 210 14.90 24.71 13.31
N HIS A 211 15.73 24.12 14.16
CA HIS A 211 17.15 24.43 14.27
C HIS A 211 18.06 23.38 13.60
N LEU A 212 17.50 22.43 12.84
CA LEU A 212 18.30 21.47 12.10
C LEU A 212 19.16 22.17 11.03
N HIS A 213 20.37 21.65 10.83
CA HIS A 213 21.30 22.15 9.81
C HIS A 213 20.89 21.77 8.39
N TYR A 214 20.04 20.75 8.26
CA TYR A 214 19.56 20.22 7.00
C TYR A 214 18.07 19.89 7.13
N PHE A 215 17.36 20.15 6.04
CA PHE A 215 15.98 19.76 5.85
C PHE A 215 15.89 19.00 4.52
N PRO A 216 15.12 17.91 4.42
CA PRO A 216 14.83 17.29 3.12
C PRO A 216 14.21 18.30 2.16
N GLU A 217 14.55 18.25 0.87
CA GLU A 217 14.13 19.24 -0.13
C GLU A 217 12.60 19.48 -0.13
N PRO A 218 11.72 18.46 -0.11
CA PRO A 218 10.27 18.69 -0.06
C PRO A 218 9.80 19.45 1.18
N ILE A 219 10.53 19.34 2.30
CA ILE A 219 10.21 20.06 3.54
C ILE A 219 10.73 21.50 3.49
N LYS A 220 11.88 21.75 2.84
CA LYS A 220 12.44 23.11 2.67
C LYS A 220 11.41 24.07 2.05
N ASP A 221 10.71 23.60 1.02
CA ASP A 221 9.71 24.38 0.29
C ASP A 221 8.45 24.70 1.11
N LEU A 222 8.27 24.03 2.25
CA LEU A 222 7.10 24.16 3.12
C LEU A 222 7.40 24.88 4.44
N LEU A 223 8.66 25.15 4.78
CA LEU A 223 9.07 25.68 6.09
C LEU A 223 8.30 26.93 6.53
N ASP A 224 8.03 27.85 5.60
CA ASP A 224 7.30 29.10 5.88
C ASP A 224 5.82 28.87 6.22
N LYS A 225 5.26 27.70 5.87
CA LYS A 225 3.88 27.29 6.17
C LYS A 225 3.76 26.47 7.46
N VAL A 226 4.89 26.02 8.02
CA VAL A 226 4.89 25.16 9.21
C VAL A 226 4.59 25.97 10.47
N GLN A 227 3.57 25.53 11.20
CA GLN A 227 3.26 25.97 12.56
C GLN A 227 4.12 25.19 13.55
N TRP A 228 5.05 25.89 14.21
CA TRP A 228 5.99 25.27 15.13
C TRP A 228 5.39 25.13 16.53
N SER A 229 5.12 23.89 16.97
CA SER A 229 4.57 23.59 18.29
C SER A 229 5.68 23.28 19.31
N HIS A 230 5.51 23.69 20.57
CA HIS A 230 6.43 23.30 21.66
C HIS A 230 6.02 21.98 22.33
N ASP A 231 4.83 21.49 21.98
CA ASP A 231 4.28 20.24 22.47
C ASP A 231 5.01 19.09 21.76
N SER A 232 5.47 18.13 22.56
CA SER A 232 6.47 17.13 22.19
C SER A 232 5.92 15.74 22.11
#